data_AF-A1YGB2-F1
#
_entry.id   AF-A1YGB2-F1
#
_cell.length_a   1.000
_cell.length_b   1.000
_cell.length_c   1.000
_cell.angle_alpha   90.00
_cell.angle_beta   90.00
_cell.angle_gamma   90.00
#
_symmetry.space_group_name_H-M   'P 1'
#
loop_
_entity.id
_entity.type
_entity.pdbx_description
1 polymer ?
#
loop_
_entity_poly.entity_id
_entity_poly.type
_entity_poly.pdbx_seq_one_letter_code
_entity_poly.pdbx_strand_id
1 'polypeptide(L)' 'PDSEASQSPQYSFESLPQKICLICGDEASGCHYGVLTCGSCKVFFKR' A
#
# COMPACT_ATOMS: atom_id res chain seq x y z
N PRO A 1 1.73 31.98 -18.60
CA PRO A 1 1.36 31.17 -17.43
C PRO A 1 0.48 30.04 -17.92
N ASP A 2 1.12 29.05 -18.55
CA ASP A 2 0.44 27.97 -19.25
C ASP A 2 0.55 26.70 -18.40
N SER A 3 -0.60 26.33 -17.85
CA SER A 3 -0.81 25.17 -17.00
C SER A 3 -1.03 23.95 -17.87
N GLU A 4 -0.05 23.06 -17.99
CA GLU A 4 -0.25 21.71 -18.56
C GLU A 4 0.88 20.78 -18.10
N ALA A 5 0.93 20.56 -16.78
CA ALA A 5 1.49 19.31 -16.29
C ALA A 5 0.40 18.26 -16.43
N SER A 6 0.34 17.64 -17.61
CA SER A 6 -0.38 16.40 -17.89
C SER A 6 0.12 15.29 -16.94
N GLN A 7 -0.36 15.31 -15.69
CA GLN A 7 -0.30 14.16 -14.81
C GLN A 7 -1.47 13.26 -15.21
N SER A 8 -1.17 12.34 -16.12
CA SER A 8 -1.90 11.08 -16.24
C SER A 8 -2.21 10.58 -14.83
N PRO A 9 -3.38 9.94 -14.56
CA PRO A 9 -3.58 9.26 -13.29
C PRO A 9 -2.67 8.03 -13.29
N GLN A 10 -1.38 8.27 -13.07
CA GLN A 10 -0.50 7.34 -12.43
C GLN A 10 -1.28 6.95 -11.18
N TYR A 11 -1.66 5.67 -11.07
CA TYR A 11 -2.02 5.08 -9.79
C TYR A 11 -0.74 5.18 -8.94
N SER A 12 -0.42 6.38 -8.48
CA SER A 12 0.52 6.64 -7.42
C SER A 12 -0.06 5.89 -6.25
N PHE A 13 0.55 4.74 -5.96
CA PHE A 13 0.32 3.94 -4.76
C PHE A 13 0.67 4.71 -3.46
N GLU A 14 0.85 6.02 -3.56
CA GLU A 14 1.12 7.01 -2.53
C GLU A 14 -0.11 7.87 -2.22
N SER A 15 -1.19 7.81 -3.03
CA SER A 15 -2.44 8.55 -2.79
C SER A 15 -3.71 7.68 -2.67
N LEU A 16 -3.58 6.34 -2.72
CA LEU A 16 -4.66 5.46 -2.27
C LEU A 16 -4.81 5.58 -0.74
N PRO A 17 -6.05 5.54 -0.20
CA PRO A 17 -6.29 5.62 1.24
C PRO A 17 -5.41 4.57 1.92
N GLN A 18 -4.47 5.07 2.74
CA GLN A 18 -3.48 4.39 3.58
C GLN A 18 -3.32 2.88 3.33
N LYS A 19 -2.12 2.41 2.98
CA LYS A 19 -1.81 0.98 2.93
C LYS A 19 -2.02 0.39 4.32
N ILE A 20 -3.18 -0.21 4.59
CA ILE A 20 -3.55 -0.79 5.87
C ILE A 20 -3.49 -2.33 5.78
N CYS A 21 -2.93 -2.96 6.80
CA CYS A 21 -2.86 -4.40 6.92
C CYS A 21 -4.27 -4.96 7.08
N LEU A 22 -4.68 -5.83 6.15
CA LEU A 22 -6.01 -6.46 6.18
C LEU A 22 -6.17 -7.52 7.28
N ILE A 23 -5.14 -7.73 8.11
CA ILE A 23 -5.13 -8.69 9.20
C ILE A 23 -5.31 -7.98 10.55
N CYS A 24 -4.52 -6.94 10.83
CA CYS A 24 -4.53 -6.25 12.12
C CYS A 24 -4.94 -4.77 12.08
N GLY A 25 -4.97 -4.13 10.90
CA GLY A 25 -5.28 -2.70 10.77
C GLY A 25 -4.09 -1.74 10.90
N ASP A 26 -2.86 -2.22 11.12
CA ASP A 26 -1.66 -1.38 11.14
C ASP A 26 -1.22 -0.95 9.74
N GLU A 27 -0.23 -0.06 9.66
CA GLU A 27 0.43 0.28 8.39
C GLU A 27 1.01 -0.97 7.71
N ALA A 28 0.50 -1.25 6.52
CA ALA A 28 1.00 -2.31 5.67
C ALA A 28 2.28 -1.89 4.96
N SER A 29 3.27 -2.79 5.01
CA SER A 29 4.52 -2.63 4.27
C SER A 29 4.41 -3.09 2.82
N GLY A 30 3.41 -3.91 2.49
CA GLY A 30 3.16 -4.38 1.13
C GLY A 30 2.33 -5.66 1.08
N CYS A 31 2.22 -6.22 -0.12
CA CYS A 31 1.54 -7.50 -0.32
C CYS A 31 2.49 -8.66 0.01
N HIS A 32 2.17 -9.42 1.06
CA HIS A 32 2.90 -10.62 1.45
C HIS A 32 1.93 -11.80 1.35
N TYR A 33 2.35 -12.88 0.69
CA TYR A 33 1.50 -14.07 0.46
C TYR A 33 0.17 -13.77 -0.26
N GLY A 34 0.13 -12.73 -1.10
CA GLY A 34 -1.06 -12.36 -1.87
C GLY A 34 -2.07 -11.46 -1.14
N VAL A 35 -1.79 -11.06 0.10
CA VAL A 35 -2.66 -10.15 0.89
C VAL A 35 -1.84 -8.95 1.38
N LEU A 36 -2.44 -7.77 1.49
CA LEU A 36 -1.78 -6.58 2.02
C LEU A 36 -1.57 -6.73 3.54
N THR A 37 -0.32 -6.82 4.00
CA THR A 37 0.00 -7.02 5.43
C THR A 37 1.11 -6.11 5.97
N CYS A 38 1.11 -5.91 7.29
CA CYS A 38 2.21 -5.26 8.00
C CYS A 38 3.41 -6.22 8.18
N GLY A 39 4.54 -5.68 8.65
CA GLY A 39 5.76 -6.47 8.91
C GLY A 39 5.56 -7.58 9.96
N SER A 40 4.77 -7.30 11.00
CA SER A 40 4.47 -8.25 12.07
C SER A 40 3.61 -9.43 11.58
N CYS A 41 2.55 -9.16 10.83
CA CYS A 41 1.72 -10.21 10.24
C CYS A 41 2.51 -11.04 9.23
N LYS A 42 3.37 -10.41 8.42
CA LYS A 42 4.26 -11.14 7.49
C LYS A 42 5.06 -12.24 8.19
N VAL A 43 5.73 -11.92 9.31
CA VAL A 43 6.56 -12.91 10.02
C VAL A 43 5.73 -13.91 10.81
N PHE A 44 4.53 -13.54 11.26
CA PHE A 44 3.59 -14.44 11.93
C PHE A 44 3.13 -15.59 11.02
N PHE A 45 2.79 -15.30 9.76
CA PHE A 45 2.34 -16.31 8.78
C PHE A 45 3.47 -17.14 8.14
N LYS A 46 4.75 -16.85 8.43
CA LYS A 46 5.91 -17.53 7.81
C LYS A 46 6.35 -18.82 8.54
N ARG A 47 5.48 -19.48 9.30
CA ARG A 47 5.79 -20.74 10.00
C ARG A 47 5.23 -21.95 9.28
#